data_AF-A0A3S1J7L9-F1
#
_entry.id   AF-A0A3S1J7L9-F1
#
_cell.length_a   1.000
_cell.length_b   1.000
_cell.length_c   1.000
_cell.angle_alpha   90.00
_cell.angle_beta   90.00
_cell.angle_gamma   90.00
#
_symmetry.space_group_name_H-M   'P 1'
#
loop_
_entity.id
_entity.type
_entity.pdbx_description
1 polymer ?
#
loop_
_entity_poly.entity_id
_entity_poly.type
_entity_poly.pdbx_seq_one_letter_code
_entity_poly.pdbx_strand_id
1 'polypeptide(L)'
;MVDIRNFRERRPYILEMSEEFTVGSKVRVVALPQYVKTADTMPMLRPPDVIKIGEEGIIVDRRPGGYWGIRFTRGTFLLESQYFESTQ
;
A
#
# COMPACT_ATOMS: atom_id res chain seq x y z
N MET A 1 32.82 -36.37 19.97
CA MET A 1 32.99 -35.38 18.88
C MET A 1 31.84 -35.58 17.91
N VAL A 2 30.76 -34.80 18.05
CA VAL A 2 29.61 -34.82 17.14
C VAL A 2 29.50 -33.42 16.57
N ASP A 3 29.58 -33.35 15.25
CA ASP A 3 29.68 -32.12 14.49
C ASP A 3 28.34 -31.37 14.50
N ILE A 4 28.35 -30.14 15.02
CA ILE A 4 27.19 -29.26 15.20
C ILE A 4 26.84 -28.44 13.95
N ARG A 5 27.33 -28.85 12.77
CA ARG A 5 27.03 -28.17 11.50
C ARG A 5 25.74 -28.74 10.89
N ASN A 6 24.82 -27.86 10.48
CA ASN A 6 23.63 -28.09 9.64
C ASN A 6 22.29 -28.43 10.30
N PHE A 7 21.75 -27.56 11.16
CA PHE A 7 20.29 -27.54 11.37
C PHE A 7 19.69 -26.15 11.62
N ARG A 8 20.00 -25.19 10.74
CA ARG A 8 19.23 -23.93 10.66
C ARG A 8 19.07 -23.48 9.21
N GLU A 9 18.27 -24.23 8.46
CA GLU A 9 17.41 -23.65 7.41
C GLU A 9 16.37 -22.74 8.09
N ARG A 10 16.83 -21.60 8.60
CA ARG A 10 15.93 -20.56 9.10
C ARG A 10 15.29 -19.92 7.88
N ARG A 11 14.02 -20.27 7.69
CA ARG A 11 13.03 -19.70 6.77
C ARG A 11 13.44 -18.32 6.25
N PRO A 12 13.43 -18.07 4.93
CA PRO A 12 13.57 -16.72 4.44
C PRO A 12 12.46 -15.89 5.09
N TYR A 13 12.86 -14.93 5.92
CA TYR A 13 11.97 -13.85 6.30
C TYR A 13 11.55 -13.21 4.98
N ILE A 14 10.25 -13.29 4.66
CA ILE A 14 9.68 -12.56 3.54
C ILE A 14 9.98 -11.09 3.86
N LEU A 15 10.98 -10.53 3.19
CA LEU A 15 11.19 -9.11 3.16
C LEU A 15 9.91 -8.56 2.55
N GLU A 16 9.02 -8.00 3.36
CA GLU A 16 7.92 -7.18 2.87
C GLU A 16 8.56 -6.14 1.96
N MET A 17 8.41 -6.35 0.64
CA MET A 17 8.77 -5.39 -0.38
C MET A 17 7.78 -4.23 -0.24
N SER A 18 8.01 -3.39 0.76
CA SER A 18 7.33 -2.13 0.90
C SER A 18 7.96 -1.22 -0.14
N GLU A 19 7.31 -1.15 -1.30
CA GLU A 19 7.68 -0.17 -2.31
C GLU A 19 7.62 1.22 -1.67
N GLU A 20 8.76 1.89 -1.64
CA GLU A 20 8.90 3.20 -1.05
C GLU A 20 8.54 4.24 -2.10
N PHE A 21 7.29 4.68 -2.06
CA PHE A 21 6.85 5.79 -2.88
C PHE A 21 7.21 7.14 -2.25
N THR A 22 7.31 8.17 -3.09
CA THR A 22 7.56 9.55 -2.63
C THR A 22 6.24 10.29 -2.46
N VAL A 23 6.10 11.04 -1.36
CA VAL A 23 4.96 11.95 -1.18
C VAL A 23 5.01 13.04 -2.26
N GLY A 24 3.90 13.27 -2.94
CA GLY A 24 3.79 14.14 -4.09
C GLY A 24 3.88 13.43 -5.44
N SER A 25 4.27 12.15 -5.47
CA SER A 25 4.28 11.36 -6.71
C SER A 25 2.86 11.05 -7.20
N LYS A 26 2.71 11.03 -8.52
CA LYS A 26 1.50 10.52 -9.17
C LYS A 26 1.51 9.00 -9.21
N VAL A 27 0.38 8.43 -8.85
CA VAL A 27 0.15 6.98 -8.87
C VAL A 27 -1.14 6.66 -9.60
N ARG A 28 -1.21 5.47 -10.18
CA ARG A 28 -2.40 4.95 -10.85
C ARG A 28 -2.88 3.70 -10.14
N VAL A 29 -4.17 3.60 -9.96
CA VAL A 29 -4.80 2.42 -9.35
C VAL A 29 -4.79 1.26 -10.34
N VAL A 30 -4.19 0.14 -9.97
CA VAL A 30 -4.12 -1.08 -10.79
C VAL A 30 -5.09 -2.16 -10.33
N ALA A 31 -5.45 -2.14 -9.05
CA ALA A 31 -6.38 -3.08 -8.44
C ALA A 31 -7.16 -2.38 -7.32
N LEU A 32 -8.33 -2.92 -6.97
CA LEU A 32 -9.17 -2.37 -5.90
C LEU A 32 -9.28 -3.37 -4.74
N PRO A 33 -9.09 -2.93 -3.49
CA PRO A 33 -9.40 -3.76 -2.32
C PRO A 33 -10.91 -3.98 -2.19
N GLN A 34 -11.33 -4.96 -1.39
CA GLN A 34 -12.76 -5.17 -1.09
C GLN A 34 -13.38 -3.99 -0.34
N TYR A 35 -12.58 -3.29 0.47
CA TYR A 35 -12.96 -2.08 1.17
C TYR A 35 -11.78 -1.13 1.24
N VAL A 36 -12.05 0.17 1.11
CA VAL A 36 -11.04 1.22 1.22
C VAL A 36 -11.31 2.08 2.43
N LYS A 37 -10.25 2.51 3.12
CA LYS A 37 -10.36 3.42 4.27
C LYS A 37 -10.20 4.86 3.81
N THR A 38 -10.97 5.78 4.36
CA THR A 38 -10.71 7.22 4.16
C THR A 38 -9.51 7.68 4.98
N ALA A 39 -8.81 8.71 4.50
CA ALA A 39 -7.66 9.29 5.19
C ALA A 39 -8.04 10.40 6.20
N ASP A 40 -9.31 10.50 6.59
CA ASP A 40 -9.78 11.45 7.61
C ASP A 40 -9.22 11.12 9.00
N THR A 41 -9.37 12.07 9.94
CA THR A 41 -9.05 11.89 11.37
C THR A 41 -9.78 10.70 11.97
N MET A 42 -11.00 10.41 11.49
CA MET A 42 -11.76 9.20 11.80
C MET A 42 -11.89 8.36 10.52
N PRO A 43 -10.99 7.37 10.29
CA PRO A 43 -11.03 6.54 9.09
C PRO A 43 -12.31 5.74 9.01
N MET A 44 -13.03 5.84 7.89
CA MET A 44 -14.23 5.05 7.63
C MET A 44 -13.98 4.07 6.50
N LEU A 45 -14.57 2.88 6.62
CA LEU A 45 -14.60 1.90 5.52
C LEU A 45 -15.64 2.34 4.49
N ARG A 46 -15.20 2.40 3.24
CA ARG A 46 -16.03 2.68 2.07
C ARG A 46 -15.95 1.50 1.10
N PRO A 47 -17.01 1.26 0.32
CA PRO A 47 -16.93 0.33 -0.81
C PRO A 47 -15.92 0.84 -1.84
N PRO A 48 -15.34 -0.05 -2.66
CA PRO A 48 -14.30 0.31 -3.63
C PRO A 48 -14.81 1.20 -4.76
N ASP A 49 -16.13 1.31 -4.97
CA ASP A 49 -16.76 2.17 -5.99
C ASP A 49 -16.37 3.66 -5.89
N VAL A 50 -15.82 4.08 -4.75
CA VAL A 50 -15.30 5.43 -4.55
C VAL A 50 -14.01 5.72 -5.35
N ILE A 51 -13.31 4.69 -5.83
CA ILE A 51 -12.08 4.76 -6.64
C ILE A 51 -12.23 3.82 -7.84
N LYS A 52 -11.74 4.21 -9.01
CA LYS A 52 -11.74 3.34 -10.20
C LYS A 52 -10.35 2.79 -10.53
N ILE A 53 -10.31 1.60 -11.14
CA ILE A 53 -9.09 1.10 -11.76
C ILE A 53 -8.71 2.03 -12.91
N GLY A 54 -7.42 2.37 -13.00
CA GLY A 54 -6.87 3.36 -13.92
C GLY A 54 -7.00 4.79 -13.43
N GLU A 55 -7.65 5.04 -12.28
CA GLU A 55 -7.75 6.38 -11.71
C GLU A 55 -6.38 6.83 -11.19
N GLU A 56 -6.01 8.05 -11.53
CA GLU A 56 -4.76 8.67 -11.13
C GLU A 56 -4.98 9.49 -9.85
N GLY A 57 -4.08 9.30 -8.89
CA GLY A 57 -4.07 10.00 -7.62
C GLY A 57 -2.68 10.52 -7.30
N ILE A 58 -2.59 11.33 -6.24
CA ILE A 58 -1.33 11.88 -5.74
C ILE A 58 -1.13 11.37 -4.32
N ILE A 59 0.05 10.84 -4.03
CA ILE A 59 0.40 10.46 -2.66
C ILE A 59 0.53 11.73 -1.82
N VAL A 60 -0.24 11.82 -0.73
CA VAL A 60 -0.23 12.95 0.19
C VAL A 60 0.35 12.60 1.55
N ASP A 61 0.37 11.32 1.93
CA ASP A 61 0.83 10.88 3.26
C ASP A 61 1.25 9.40 3.24
N ARG A 62 2.16 9.02 4.14
CA ARG A 62 2.51 7.61 4.41
C ARG A 62 2.19 7.31 5.87
N ARG A 63 1.25 6.37 6.10
CA ARG A 63 0.89 5.93 7.44
C ARG A 63 1.68 4.69 7.86
N PRO A 64 1.99 4.53 9.15
CA PRO A 64 2.60 3.31 9.67
C PRO A 64 1.70 2.10 9.37
N GLY A 65 2.31 0.99 8.96
CA GLY A 65 1.60 -0.24 8.58
C GLY A 65 1.35 -0.42 7.08
N GLY A 66 2.11 0.27 6.21
CA GLY A 66 2.10 0.02 4.76
C GLY A 66 0.99 0.73 3.98
N TYR A 67 0.24 1.63 4.63
CA TYR A 67 -0.82 2.40 3.99
C TYR A 67 -0.32 3.74 3.47
N TRP A 68 -0.73 4.06 2.25
CA TRP A 68 -0.46 5.32 1.57
C TRP A 68 -1.74 6.11 1.45
N GLY A 69 -1.72 7.35 1.95
CA GLY A 69 -2.77 8.32 1.71
C GLY A 69 -2.66 8.85 0.30
N ILE A 70 -3.59 8.48 -0.57
CA ILE A 70 -3.64 8.93 -1.96
C ILE A 70 -4.87 9.81 -2.13
N ARG A 71 -4.65 11.02 -2.64
CA ARG A 71 -5.70 11.98 -2.96
C ARG A 71 -6.16 11.77 -4.40
N PHE A 72 -7.44 11.47 -4.53
CA PHE A 72 -8.18 11.32 -5.76
C PHE A 72 -9.18 12.47 -5.94
N THR A 73 -9.93 12.49 -7.05
CA THR A 73 -10.97 13.49 -7.29
C THR A 73 -12.09 13.43 -6.25
N ARG A 74 -12.43 12.22 -5.78
CA ARG A 74 -13.52 11.99 -4.82
C ARG A 74 -13.14 12.15 -3.35
N GLY A 75 -11.85 12.29 -3.04
CA GLY A 75 -11.36 12.39 -1.66
C GLY A 75 -9.99 11.73 -1.49
N THR A 76 -9.56 11.62 -0.23
CA THR A 76 -8.30 10.98 0.11
C THR A 76 -8.55 9.62 0.76
N PHE A 77 -7.89 8.60 0.24
CA PHE A 77 -8.08 7.22 0.64
C PHE A 77 -6.75 6.56 1.00
N LEU A 78 -6.80 5.58 1.89
CA LEU A 78 -5.65 4.80 2.30
C LEU A 78 -5.59 3.51 1.47
N LEU A 79 -4.51 3.33 0.72
CA LEU A 79 -4.26 2.15 -0.10
C LEU A 79 -2.88 1.56 0.20
N GLU A 80 -2.74 0.26 0.08
CA GLU A 80 -1.45 -0.44 0.15
C GLU A 80 -0.77 -0.44 -1.23
N SER A 81 0.56 -0.58 -1.26
CA SER A 81 1.38 -0.54 -2.47
C SER A 81 0.94 -1.53 -3.55
N GLN A 82 0.31 -2.64 -3.18
CA GLN A 82 -0.18 -3.64 -4.13
C GLN A 82 -1.36 -3.19 -5.02
N TYR A 83 -2.04 -2.09 -4.65
CA TYR A 83 -3.25 -1.62 -5.35
C TYR A 83 -2.98 -0.49 -6.34
N PHE A 84 -1.76 0.06 -6.37
CA PHE A 84 -1.40 1.17 -7.23
C PHE A 84 0.05 1.09 -7.69
N GLU A 85 0.37 1.76 -8.79
CA GLU A 85 1.72 1.85 -9.33
C GLU A 85 2.14 3.32 -9.51
N SER A 86 3.43 3.60 -9.48
CA SER A 86 3.95 4.94 -9.84
C SER A 86 3.76 5.17 -11.34
N THR A 87 3.19 6.31 -11.72
CA THR A 87 3.08 6.71 -13.14
C THR A 87 4.24 7.59 -13.60
N GLN A 88 5.20 7.83 -12.71
CA GLN A 88 6.27 8.80 -12.86
C GLN A 88 7.62 8.11 -12.96
#